data_AF-A0A7S2H7J6-F1
#
_entry.id   AF-A0A7S2H7J6-F1
#
_cell.length_a   1.000
_cell.length_b   1.000
_cell.length_c   1.000
_cell.angle_alpha   90.00
_cell.angle_beta   90.00
_cell.angle_gamma   90.00
#
_symmetry.space_group_name_H-M   'P 1'
#
loop_
_entity.id
_entity.type
_entity.pdbx_description
1 polymer ?
#
loop_
_entity_poly.entity_id
_entity_poly.type
_entity_poly.pdbx_seq_one_letter_code
_entity_poly.pdbx_strand_id
1 'polypeptide(L)'
;ALIVGSTKICSSFSENVGTKLSDTTLRIQKYLPELKRKYKIVHVDHILSEIDPGEHDEIGKREVVAALQYLSGLGELCFFGGSILSSDGSRSELRESLIGEFAILCPNWFSTVISCVVQKNIEREVAEARQSTTGNVLHWG
;
A
#
# COMPACT_ATOMS: atom_id res chain seq x y z
N ALA A 1 17.60 -9.27 -13.88
CA ALA A 1 16.20 -9.73 -13.97
C ALA A 1 15.30 -8.50 -13.97
N LEU A 2 14.47 -8.36 -15.01
CA LEU A 2 13.58 -7.22 -15.19
C LEU A 2 12.24 -7.58 -14.52
N ILE A 3 11.92 -6.96 -13.38
CA ILE A 3 10.58 -7.10 -12.80
C ILE A 3 9.68 -6.08 -13.51
N VAL A 4 9.04 -6.52 -14.59
CA VAL A 4 7.90 -5.82 -15.18
C VAL A 4 6.66 -6.24 -14.40
N GLY A 5 6.44 -5.57 -13.27
CA GLY A 5 5.16 -5.62 -12.58
C GLY A 5 4.21 -4.63 -13.25
N SER A 6 3.45 -5.07 -14.25
CA SER A 6 2.28 -4.33 -14.76
C SER A 6 1.18 -4.34 -13.71
N THR A 7 1.34 -3.52 -12.69
CA THR A 7 0.19 -2.92 -12.02
C THR A 7 -0.09 -1.63 -12.80
N LYS A 8 -1.34 -1.37 -13.16
CA LYS A 8 -1.78 -0.04 -13.59
C LYS A 8 -1.60 0.90 -12.39
N ILE A 9 -0.36 1.27 -12.10
CA ILE A 9 -0.04 2.36 -11.19
C ILE A 9 -0.56 3.59 -11.92
N CYS A 10 -1.42 4.33 -11.21
CA CYS A 10 -1.96 5.64 -11.54
C CYS A 10 -1.32 6.26 -12.79
N SER A 11 -2.16 6.50 -13.78
CA SER A 11 -1.85 7.30 -14.94
C SER A 11 -1.09 8.56 -14.51
N SER A 12 0.14 8.65 -15.01
CA SER A 12 1.10 9.75 -15.05
C SER A 12 0.91 10.95 -14.11
N PHE A 13 1.97 11.34 -13.40
CA PHE A 13 2.11 12.60 -12.65
C PHE A 13 1.56 13.84 -13.39
N SER A 14 1.60 13.84 -14.73
CA SER A 14 1.07 14.90 -15.60
C SER A 14 -0.46 15.04 -15.58
N GLU A 15 -1.22 14.01 -15.22
CA GLU A 15 -2.70 14.06 -15.15
C GLU A 15 -3.22 14.78 -13.90
N ASN A 16 -2.38 14.90 -12.87
CA ASN A 16 -2.78 15.53 -11.60
C ASN A 16 -2.52 17.04 -11.56
N VAL A 17 -1.76 17.59 -12.52
CA VAL A 17 -1.48 19.03 -12.59
C VAL A 17 -2.76 19.79 -12.93
N GLY A 18 -3.30 20.54 -11.98
CA GLY A 18 -4.52 21.34 -12.14
C GLY A 18 -5.82 20.66 -11.69
N THR A 19 -5.75 19.45 -11.13
CA THR A 19 -6.93 18.82 -10.50
C THR A 19 -7.27 19.51 -9.18
N LYS A 20 -8.54 19.86 -8.99
CA LYS A 20 -9.03 20.38 -7.71
C LYS A 20 -9.05 19.23 -6.69
N LEU A 21 -8.25 19.37 -5.63
CA LEU A 21 -8.24 18.40 -4.53
C LEU A 21 -9.54 18.49 -3.73
N SER A 22 -10.01 17.34 -3.23
CA SER A 22 -11.10 17.33 -2.25
C SER A 22 -10.64 17.90 -0.91
N ASP A 23 -11.56 18.50 -0.17
CA ASP A 23 -11.24 19.05 1.15
C ASP A 23 -10.70 17.98 2.11
N THR A 24 -11.23 16.76 2.02
CA THR A 24 -10.72 15.58 2.74
C THR A 24 -9.25 15.29 2.41
N THR A 25 -8.86 15.37 1.14
CA THR A 25 -7.47 15.17 0.71
C THR A 25 -6.55 16.24 1.29
N LEU A 26 -6.98 17.51 1.23
CA LEU A 26 -6.23 18.64 1.79
C LEU A 26 -6.07 18.51 3.31
N ARG A 27 -7.13 18.11 4.03
CA ARG A 27 -7.08 17.86 5.47
C ARG A 27 -6.09 16.73 5.81
N ILE A 28 -6.20 15.58 5.15
CA ILE A 28 -5.26 14.46 5.36
C ILE A 28 -3.83 14.91 5.06
N GLN A 29 -3.60 15.61 3.96
CA GLN A 29 -2.27 16.10 3.58
C GLN A 29 -1.68 17.04 4.65
N LYS A 30 -2.51 17.88 5.28
CA LYS A 30 -2.10 18.77 6.36
C LYS A 30 -1.66 17.99 7.62
N TYR A 31 -2.36 16.92 7.98
CA TYR A 31 -2.05 16.10 9.17
C TYR A 31 -0.99 15.02 8.91
N LEU A 32 -0.74 14.67 7.64
CA LEU A 32 0.17 13.59 7.26
C LEU A 32 1.59 13.72 7.84
N PRO A 33 2.23 14.91 7.93
CA PRO A 33 3.55 15.03 8.53
C PRO A 33 3.58 14.64 10.01
N GLU A 34 2.54 14.97 10.77
CA GLU A 34 2.43 14.62 12.19
C GLU A 34 2.21 13.11 12.36
N LEU A 35 1.34 12.53 11.54
CA LEU A 35 1.13 11.08 11.50
C LEU A 35 2.42 10.33 11.14
N LYS A 36 3.17 10.80 10.12
CA LYS A 36 4.47 10.21 9.68
C LYS A 36 5.54 10.26 10.78
N ARG A 37 5.48 11.23 11.70
CA ARG A 37 6.40 11.33 12.85
C ARG A 37 6.08 10.31 13.92
N LYS A 38 4.80 10.01 14.16
CA LYS A 38 4.33 9.11 15.21
C LYS A 38 4.29 7.64 14.77
N TYR A 39 3.93 7.39 13.51
CA TYR A 39 3.60 6.05 13.03
C TYR A 39 4.25 5.72 11.68
N LYS A 40 4.54 4.43 11.46
CA LYS A 40 4.95 3.89 10.16
C LYS A 40 3.79 3.33 9.37
N ILE A 41 2.81 2.76 10.08
CA ILE A 41 1.57 2.19 9.56
C ILE A 41 0.44 2.67 10.48
N VAL A 42 -0.72 2.98 9.92
CA VAL A 42 -1.87 3.46 10.67
C VAL A 42 -3.16 2.88 10.11
N HIS A 43 -4.14 2.60 10.97
CA HIS A 43 -5.46 2.16 10.55
C HIS A 43 -6.28 3.33 9.98
N VAL A 44 -7.08 3.07 8.95
CA VAL A 44 -7.92 4.10 8.30
C VAL A 44 -8.85 4.78 9.28
N ASP A 45 -9.45 4.03 10.21
CA ASP A 45 -10.37 4.61 11.21
C ASP A 45 -9.65 5.58 12.16
N HIS A 46 -8.35 5.38 12.43
CA HIS A 46 -7.57 6.33 13.21
C HIS A 46 -7.29 7.61 12.42
N ILE A 47 -7.01 7.50 11.11
CA ILE A 47 -6.89 8.69 10.25
C ILE A 47 -8.22 9.47 10.26
N LEU A 48 -9.34 8.76 10.13
CA LEU A 48 -10.68 9.36 10.15
C LEU A 48 -10.92 10.13 11.46
N SER A 49 -10.63 9.53 12.62
CA SER A 49 -10.82 10.19 13.93
C SER A 49 -9.95 11.44 14.13
N GLU A 50 -8.79 11.51 13.47
CA GLU A 50 -7.87 12.65 13.61
C GLU A 50 -8.23 13.82 12.67
N ILE A 51 -8.78 13.54 11.50
CA ILE A 51 -9.13 14.58 10.50
C ILE A 51 -10.54 15.16 10.69
N ASP A 52 -11.41 14.44 11.38
CA ASP A 52 -12.78 14.85 11.69
C ASP A 52 -13.11 14.59 13.17
N PRO A 53 -12.66 15.50 14.07
CA PRO A 53 -12.96 15.38 15.50
C PRO A 53 -14.43 15.68 15.86
N GLY A 54 -15.32 15.86 14.88
CA GLY A 54 -16.77 15.89 15.08
C GLY A 54 -17.42 17.27 15.12
N GLU A 55 -16.88 18.29 14.43
CA GLU A 55 -17.47 19.64 14.52
C GLU A 55 -18.36 20.10 13.38
N HIS A 56 -18.13 19.89 12.07
CA HIS A 56 -19.02 20.55 11.08
C HIS A 56 -19.20 19.88 9.70
N ASP A 57 -18.58 18.74 9.41
CA ASP A 57 -18.75 18.04 8.13
C ASP A 57 -18.39 16.57 8.34
N GLU A 58 -19.38 15.67 8.36
CA GLU A 58 -19.13 14.24 8.58
C GLU A 58 -18.33 13.67 7.39
N ILE A 59 -17.03 13.50 7.57
CA ILE A 59 -16.18 12.88 6.54
C ILE A 59 -16.48 11.39 6.53
N GLY A 60 -16.98 10.89 5.39
CA GLY A 60 -17.23 9.46 5.24
C GLY A 60 -15.94 8.66 5.11
N LYS A 61 -15.89 7.44 5.67
CA LYS A 61 -14.77 6.48 5.45
C LYS A 61 -14.45 6.29 3.96
N ARG A 62 -15.45 6.34 3.08
CA ARG A 62 -15.29 6.26 1.62
C ARG A 62 -14.45 7.41 1.06
N GLU A 63 -14.62 8.62 1.58
CA GLU A 63 -13.87 9.80 1.13
C GLU A 63 -12.42 9.75 1.61
N VAL A 64 -12.20 9.26 2.85
CA VAL A 64 -10.86 8.99 3.37
C VAL A 64 -10.15 7.96 2.51
N VAL A 65 -10.81 6.85 2.17
CA VAL A 65 -10.27 5.81 1.29
C VAL A 65 -9.90 6.39 -0.08
N ALA A 66 -10.76 7.21 -0.69
CA ALA A 66 -10.48 7.85 -1.97
C ALA A 66 -9.28 8.82 -1.89
N ALA A 67 -9.20 9.62 -0.83
CA ALA A 67 -8.08 10.53 -0.59
C ALA A 67 -6.76 9.78 -0.36
N LEU A 68 -6.79 8.67 0.38
CA LEU A 68 -5.61 7.82 0.60
C LEU A 68 -5.16 7.12 -0.69
N GLN A 69 -6.10 6.68 -1.55
CA GLN A 69 -5.78 6.15 -2.87
C GLN A 69 -5.09 7.20 -3.73
N TYR A 70 -5.62 8.43 -3.74
CA TYR A 70 -5.01 9.55 -4.46
C TYR A 70 -3.59 9.85 -3.98
N LEU A 71 -3.40 10.01 -2.66
CA LEU A 71 -2.08 10.25 -2.05
C LEU A 71 -1.12 9.08 -2.30
N SER A 72 -1.63 7.84 -2.34
CA SER A 72 -0.84 6.67 -2.72
C SER A 72 -0.42 6.73 -4.19
N GLY A 73 -1.26 7.24 -5.08
CA GLY A 73 -0.93 7.47 -6.49
C GLY A 73 0.17 8.52 -6.68
N LEU A 74 0.29 9.48 -5.76
CA LEU A 74 1.39 10.45 -5.72
C LEU A 74 2.68 9.90 -5.09
N GLY A 75 2.64 8.70 -4.48
CA GLY A 75 3.77 8.12 -3.76
C GLY A 75 4.01 8.73 -2.37
N GLU A 76 3.08 9.54 -1.86
CA GLU A 76 3.19 10.15 -0.52
C GLU A 76 3.08 9.13 0.61
N LEU A 77 2.35 8.04 0.37
CA LEU A 77 2.13 6.90 1.26
C LEU A 77 1.86 5.65 0.40
N CYS A 78 1.72 4.47 1.01
CA CYS A 78 1.18 3.30 0.31
C CYS A 78 -0.16 2.90 0.92
N PHE A 79 -1.17 2.74 0.08
CA PHE A 79 -2.49 2.31 0.50
C PHE A 79 -3.08 1.31 -0.50
N PHE A 80 -3.59 0.19 0.01
CA PHE A 80 -4.03 -0.95 -0.81
C PHE A 80 -5.55 -1.17 -0.78
N GLY A 81 -6.32 -0.23 -0.21
CA GLY A 81 -7.79 -0.33 -0.10
C GLY A 81 -8.56 -0.16 -1.41
N GLY A 82 -7.92 -0.38 -2.58
CA GLY A 82 -8.50 -0.24 -3.92
C GLY A 82 -9.41 -1.39 -4.37
N SER A 83 -9.35 -2.56 -3.70
CA SER A 83 -10.11 -3.75 -4.10
C SER A 83 -11.59 -3.74 -3.67
N ILE A 84 -12.06 -2.71 -2.96
CA ILE A 84 -13.39 -2.70 -2.33
C ILE A 84 -14.45 -2.02 -3.21
N LEU A 85 -14.06 -1.29 -4.26
CA LEU A 85 -14.99 -0.51 -5.09
C LEU A 85 -14.97 -1.00 -6.55
N SER A 86 -15.50 -2.19 -6.78
CA SER A 86 -15.97 -2.58 -8.12
C SER A 86 -17.20 -1.71 -8.49
N SER A 87 -17.16 -1.13 -9.69
CA SER A 87 -18.14 -0.18 -10.23
C SER A 87 -19.53 -0.77 -10.50
N ASP A 88 -19.74 -2.05 -10.20
CA ASP A 88 -20.98 -2.79 -10.39
C ASP A 88 -21.80 -2.95 -9.09
N GLY A 89 -21.30 -2.43 -7.95
CA GLY A 89 -21.96 -2.61 -6.65
C GLY A 89 -21.98 -4.06 -6.17
N SER A 90 -21.34 -4.97 -6.90
CA SER A 90 -21.09 -6.33 -6.46
C SER A 90 -19.92 -6.28 -5.48
N ARG A 91 -20.17 -6.66 -4.22
CA ARG A 91 -19.08 -6.93 -3.26
C ARG A 91 -18.23 -8.02 -3.89
N SER A 92 -17.13 -7.65 -4.54
CA SER A 92 -16.14 -8.65 -4.94
C SER A 92 -15.64 -9.28 -3.64
N GLU A 93 -16.07 -10.52 -3.40
CA GLU A 93 -15.68 -11.37 -2.28
C GLU A 93 -14.18 -11.77 -2.33
N LEU A 94 -13.33 -10.92 -2.90
CA LEU A 94 -11.92 -10.88 -2.53
C LEU A 94 -11.89 -10.39 -1.07
N ARG A 95 -12.10 -11.35 -0.16
CA ARG A 95 -11.88 -11.29 1.30
C ARG A 95 -11.25 -9.98 1.72
N GLU A 96 -11.97 -9.19 2.52
CA GLU A 96 -11.48 -8.03 3.27
C GLU A 96 -9.99 -8.18 3.56
N SER A 97 -9.16 -7.64 2.67
CA SER A 97 -7.74 -7.80 2.79
C SER A 97 -7.36 -6.86 3.92
N LEU A 98 -6.97 -7.41 5.06
CA LEU A 98 -6.64 -6.64 6.27
C LEU A 98 -5.73 -5.45 5.93
N ILE A 99 -4.82 -5.60 4.97
CA ILE A 99 -3.90 -4.53 4.54
C ILE A 99 -4.61 -3.34 3.88
N GLY A 100 -5.81 -3.51 3.34
CA GLY A 100 -6.65 -2.46 2.78
C GLY A 100 -7.25 -1.52 3.84
N GLU A 101 -7.17 -1.90 5.11
CA GLU A 101 -7.58 -1.08 6.25
C GLU A 101 -6.42 -0.26 6.85
N PHE A 102 -5.20 -0.44 6.32
CA PHE A 102 -4.00 0.25 6.80
C PHE A 102 -3.38 1.13 5.72
N ALA A 103 -3.02 2.35 6.11
CA ALA A 103 -2.15 3.22 5.34
C ALA A 103 -0.71 3.10 5.84
N ILE A 104 0.21 2.85 4.92
CA ILE A 104 1.65 2.80 5.18
C ILE A 104 2.22 4.19 4.92
N LEU A 105 2.54 4.89 6.00
CA LEU A 105 2.92 6.30 5.95
C LEU A 105 4.36 6.53 5.51
N CYS A 106 5.22 5.51 5.58
CA CYS A 106 6.63 5.58 5.21
C CYS A 106 6.97 4.58 4.11
N PRO A 107 6.75 4.92 2.82
CA PRO A 107 7.03 4.02 1.69
C PRO A 107 8.47 3.49 1.66
N ASN A 108 9.47 4.32 1.96
CA ASN A 108 10.88 3.90 1.98
C ASN A 108 11.20 2.86 3.06
N TRP A 109 10.55 2.99 4.22
CA TRP A 109 10.68 2.00 5.28
C TRP A 109 10.04 0.68 4.84
N PHE A 110 8.84 0.75 4.25
CA PHE A 110 8.13 -0.43 3.79
C PHE A 110 8.87 -1.15 2.67
N SER A 111 9.41 -0.41 1.68
CA SER A 111 10.22 -1.00 0.62
C SER A 111 11.44 -1.73 1.18
N THR A 112 12.12 -1.14 2.18
CA THR A 112 13.24 -1.78 2.88
C THR A 112 12.81 -3.09 3.55
N VAL A 113 11.69 -3.08 4.28
CA VAL A 113 11.14 -4.29 4.92
C VAL A 113 10.85 -5.38 3.89
N ILE A 114 10.20 -5.04 2.78
CA ILE A 114 9.89 -5.99 1.71
C ILE A 114 11.18 -6.51 1.07
N SER A 115 12.17 -5.66 0.79
CA SER A 115 13.46 -6.08 0.25
C SER A 115 14.16 -7.09 1.17
N CYS A 116 14.16 -6.86 2.48
CA CYS A 116 14.74 -7.80 3.44
C CYS A 116 14.04 -9.16 3.42
N VAL A 117 12.70 -9.18 3.32
CA VAL A 117 11.92 -10.43 3.27
C VAL A 117 12.21 -11.18 1.97
N VAL A 118 12.18 -10.48 0.83
CA VAL A 118 12.45 -11.07 -0.48
C VAL A 118 13.87 -11.62 -0.55
N GLN A 119 14.87 -10.87 -0.08
CA GLN A 119 16.26 -11.32 -0.08
C GLN A 119 16.43 -12.60 0.74
N LYS A 120 15.86 -12.66 1.96
CA LYS A 120 15.92 -13.87 2.80
C LYS A 120 15.28 -15.08 2.11
N ASN A 121 14.17 -14.87 1.41
CA ASN A 121 13.50 -15.95 0.67
C ASN A 121 14.36 -16.44 -0.50
N ILE A 122 14.99 -15.53 -1.25
CA ILE A 122 15.89 -15.89 -2.35
C ILE A 122 17.11 -16.65 -1.82
N GLU A 123 17.73 -16.19 -0.73
CA GLU A 123 18.87 -16.86 -0.11
C GLU A 123 18.51 -18.29 0.34
N ARG A 124 17.31 -18.47 0.91
CA ARG A 124 16.78 -19.78 1.28
C ARG A 124 16.59 -20.69 0.06
N GLU A 125 15.92 -20.21 -0.99
CA GLU A 125 15.68 -21.00 -2.21
C GLU A 125 16.99 -21.40 -2.89
N VAL A 126 17.98 -20.49 -2.94
CA VAL A 126 19.31 -20.80 -3.48
C VAL A 126 20.03 -21.85 -2.64
N ALA A 127 19.91 -21.80 -1.32
CA ALA A 127 20.50 -22.80 -0.44
C ALA A 127 19.86 -24.19 -0.64
N GLU A 128 18.53 -24.26 -0.73
CA GLU A 128 17.78 -25.49 -0.98
C GLU A 128 18.12 -26.10 -2.35
N ALA A 129 18.22 -25.28 -3.40
CA ALA A 129 18.62 -25.73 -4.73
C ALA A 129 20.06 -26.29 -4.77
N ARG A 130 20.99 -25.67 -4.03
CA ARG A 130 22.38 -26.16 -3.92
C ARG A 130 22.47 -27.51 -3.21
N GLN A 131 21.68 -27.73 -2.16
CA GLN A 131 21.62 -29.01 -1.44
C GLN A 131 21.02 -30.12 -2.31
N SER A 132 19.95 -29.82 -3.07
CA SER A 132 19.35 -30.76 -4.03
C SER A 132 20.34 -31.20 -5.12
N THR A 133 21.16 -30.27 -5.61
CA THR A 133 22.16 -30.55 -6.65
C THR A 133 23.33 -31.41 -6.13
N THR A 134 23.69 -31.29 -4.85
CA THR A 134 24.72 -32.14 -4.23
C THR A 134 24.22 -33.53 -3.84
N GLY A 135 22.91 -33.71 -3.62
CA GLY A 135 22.29 -35.01 -3.34
C GLY A 135 22.16 -35.95 -4.55
N ASN A 136 22.20 -35.42 -5.78
CA ASN A 136 22.02 -36.19 -7.02
C ASN A 136 23.33 -36.61 -7.72
N VAL A 137 24.49 -36.48 -7.06
CA VAL A 137 25.81 -36.90 -7.61
C VAL A 137 26.23 -38.29 -7.08
N LEU A 138 25.30 -39.13 -6.62
CA LEU A 138 25.61 -40.50 -6.21
C LEU A 138 24.90 -41.53 -7.11
N HIS A 139 25.74 -42.37 -7.70
CA HIS A 139 25.47 -43.63 -8.41
C HIS A 139 24.90 -43.59 -9.83
N TRP A 140 25.81 -43.45 -10.80
CA TRP A 140 25.83 -44.35 -11.95
C TRP A 140 27.13 -45.15 -11.89
N GLY A 141 27.07 -46.28 -11.19
CA GLY A 141 28.07 -47.35 -11.24
C GLY A 141 27.52 -48.50 -12.06
#